data_AF-A0A7V7D0T6-F1
#
_entry.id   AF-A0A7V7D0T6-F1
#
_cell.length_a   1.000
_cell.length_b   1.000
_cell.length_c   1.000
_cell.angle_alpha   90.00
_cell.angle_beta   90.00
_cell.angle_gamma   90.00
#
_symmetry.space_group_name_H-M   'P 1'
#
loop_
_entity.id
_entity.type
_entity.pdbx_description
1 polymer ?
#
loop_
_entity_poly.entity_id
_entity_poly.type
_entity_poly.pdbx_seq_one_letter_code
_entity_poly.pdbx_strand_id
1 'polypeptide(L)'
;MKEKSMEIKRDWERIVRRMEQLMRLKSFPVAFKMLENREDLSKIPFMRRPGHKITLCQMITLVRNFDWTVGIDLDDFMNPTCPSILGLTKVPEANLDGTFRSIVWVKTRKDARKYEESIPRLPLGKYEAVAMAPLAYKPFEPDIVLIYANPAQMMLLINSLQFEDYEVMQFFCVGESSCSDAIVRCYLTGKPSLTIPCYGERRYGHAQDEDMVMAVPAGMMEKALRGMETLYRRGIRYPISFAGAEQDLTDAFPLSYGGLKRLESLRGNDNRLLLGVTGGIASGKTTVANMLEELGPPIIDFDLIARKVVEPGTPALREIVEYFGRQVLQEDGALNRKAVSDIVFRDFEKRKKLESFTHPRIHEEFERQVREIAGKNPDVVIQVVIPLLIELNLQYMFHKILVVYIPMEEQVKRLAERDGITVEEAANILKSQLPIDEKVGYADFVIHNEKSPEDTRKQVRELWEKLQEIQGGKSR
;
A
#
# COMPACT_ATOMS: atom_id res chain seq x y z
N MET A 1 -30.05 -27.05 6.85
CA MET A 1 -28.82 -27.18 7.65
C MET A 1 -27.79 -26.23 7.07
N LYS A 2 -27.46 -25.17 7.80
CA LYS A 2 -26.55 -24.10 7.34
C LYS A 2 -25.14 -24.65 7.16
N GLU A 3 -24.55 -24.38 6.00
CA GLU A 3 -23.13 -24.57 5.70
C GLU A 3 -22.30 -23.84 6.77
N LYS A 4 -21.45 -24.61 7.46
CA LYS A 4 -20.35 -24.05 8.25
C LYS A 4 -19.38 -23.40 7.25
N SER A 5 -19.38 -22.06 7.20
CA SER A 5 -18.31 -21.30 6.59
C SER A 5 -16.98 -21.75 7.18
N MET A 6 -16.10 -22.33 6.36
CA MET A 6 -14.69 -22.47 6.70
C MET A 6 -14.12 -21.07 6.93
N GLU A 7 -13.91 -20.69 8.20
CA GLU A 7 -13.18 -19.49 8.55
C GLU A 7 -11.76 -19.61 7.99
N ILE A 8 -11.47 -18.84 6.94
CA ILE A 8 -10.12 -18.64 6.45
C ILE A 8 -9.35 -17.95 7.58
N LYS A 9 -8.49 -18.71 8.27
CA LYS A 9 -7.68 -18.19 9.37
C LYS A 9 -6.66 -17.22 8.78
N ARG A 10 -6.84 -15.91 9.01
CA ARG A 10 -5.95 -14.87 8.48
C ARG A 10 -4.54 -15.00 9.07
N ASP A 11 -3.51 -14.82 8.24
CA ASP A 11 -2.13 -14.80 8.73
C ASP A 11 -1.77 -13.41 9.28
N TRP A 12 -2.22 -13.15 10.51
CA TRP A 12 -2.04 -11.88 11.20
C TRP A 12 -0.58 -11.45 11.34
N GLU A 13 0.33 -12.41 11.51
CA GLU A 13 1.76 -12.12 11.64
C GLU A 13 2.32 -11.53 10.34
N ARG A 14 1.99 -12.14 9.19
CA ARG A 14 2.38 -11.61 7.88
C ARG A 14 1.86 -10.19 7.68
N ILE A 15 0.58 -9.95 8.00
CA ILE A 15 -0.04 -8.64 7.81
C ILE A 15 0.67 -7.58 8.68
N VAL A 16 0.81 -7.85 9.97
CA VAL A 16 1.36 -6.90 10.94
C VAL A 16 2.82 -6.61 10.65
N ARG A 17 3.67 -7.63 10.45
CA ARG A 17 5.10 -7.43 10.16
C ARG A 17 5.29 -6.59 8.90
N ARG A 18 4.45 -6.78 7.88
CA ARG A 18 4.53 -6.00 6.65
C ARG A 18 4.10 -4.56 6.85
N MET A 19 3.01 -4.32 7.59
CA MET A 19 2.58 -2.96 7.95
C MET A 19 3.63 -2.24 8.80
N GLU A 20 4.27 -2.92 9.74
CA GLU A 20 5.36 -2.37 10.56
C GLU A 20 6.54 -1.92 9.70
N GLN A 21 6.91 -2.68 8.66
CA GLN A 21 7.95 -2.27 7.72
C GLN A 21 7.57 -1.02 6.91
N LEU A 22 6.32 -0.96 6.44
CA LEU A 22 5.84 0.11 5.57
C LEU A 22 5.57 1.42 6.34
N MET A 23 5.03 1.31 7.55
CA MET A 23 4.66 2.45 8.38
C MET A 23 5.70 2.79 9.43
N ARG A 24 6.60 1.88 9.83
CA ARG A 24 7.51 2.04 10.98
C ARG A 24 6.75 2.41 12.26
N LEU A 25 5.74 1.60 12.60
CA LEU A 25 4.95 1.78 13.81
C LEU A 25 5.84 1.73 15.06
N LYS A 26 5.55 2.59 16.05
CA LYS A 26 6.29 2.64 17.32
C LYS A 26 5.79 1.62 18.35
N SER A 27 4.60 1.06 18.14
CA SER A 27 3.94 0.13 19.06
C SER A 27 3.09 -0.87 18.28
N PHE A 28 2.80 -2.02 18.88
CA PHE A 28 2.07 -3.09 18.22
C PHE A 28 0.62 -2.69 17.87
N PRO A 29 0.11 -3.07 16.68
CA PRO A 29 -1.32 -3.09 16.44
C PRO A 29 -2.03 -3.98 17.47
N VAL A 30 -3.07 -3.44 18.10
CA VAL A 30 -3.79 -4.09 19.20
C VAL A 30 -4.99 -4.84 18.63
N ALA A 31 -4.99 -6.16 18.76
CA ALA A 31 -6.17 -6.99 18.55
C ALA A 31 -7.19 -6.68 19.65
N PHE A 32 -8.43 -6.35 19.31
CA PHE A 32 -9.50 -6.05 20.26
C PHE A 32 -10.69 -6.98 20.02
N LYS A 33 -11.21 -7.60 21.08
CA LYS A 33 -12.36 -8.51 21.00
C LYS A 33 -13.29 -8.32 22.20
N MET A 34 -14.59 -8.13 21.93
CA MET A 34 -15.62 -8.21 22.95
C MET A 34 -16.06 -9.66 23.14
N LEU A 35 -16.28 -10.07 24.38
CA LEU A 35 -16.66 -11.44 24.73
C LEU A 35 -18.05 -11.46 25.33
N GLU A 36 -18.91 -12.33 24.79
CA GLU A 36 -20.28 -12.52 25.31
C GLU A 36 -20.27 -13.12 26.71
N ASN A 37 -19.32 -14.03 27.00
CA ASN A 37 -19.19 -14.67 28.31
C ASN A 37 -17.81 -14.36 28.92
N ARG A 38 -17.76 -13.93 30.18
CA ARG A 38 -16.48 -13.66 30.87
C ARG A 38 -15.60 -14.89 31.03
N GLU A 39 -16.19 -16.08 31.05
CA GLU A 39 -15.45 -17.35 31.17
C GLU A 39 -14.52 -17.62 29.98
N ASP A 40 -14.83 -17.04 28.81
CA ASP A 40 -14.02 -17.18 27.60
C ASP A 40 -12.64 -16.53 27.72
N LEU A 41 -12.44 -15.62 28.69
CA LEU A 41 -11.12 -15.09 29.03
C LEU A 41 -10.11 -16.21 29.36
N SER A 42 -10.55 -17.24 30.08
CA SER A 42 -9.70 -18.36 30.50
C SER A 42 -9.26 -19.25 29.34
N LYS A 43 -9.93 -19.16 28.19
CA LYS A 43 -9.65 -19.95 26.98
C LYS A 43 -8.58 -19.30 26.10
N ILE A 44 -8.27 -18.02 26.32
CA ILE A 44 -7.30 -17.28 25.52
C ILE A 44 -5.88 -17.56 26.06
N PRO A 45 -4.93 -18.03 25.23
CA PRO A 45 -3.57 -18.30 25.65
C PRO A 45 -2.87 -17.06 26.22
N PHE A 46 -2.01 -17.24 27.22
CA PHE A 46 -1.22 -16.18 27.85
C PHE A 46 -2.04 -15.01 28.43
N MET A 47 -3.33 -15.24 28.70
CA MET A 47 -4.24 -14.27 29.29
C MET A 47 -3.72 -13.78 30.66
N ARG A 48 -3.54 -12.47 30.79
CA ARG A 48 -3.22 -11.79 32.05
C ARG A 48 -4.42 -10.99 32.53
N ARG A 49 -4.70 -11.09 33.82
CA ARG A 49 -5.63 -10.20 34.52
C ARG A 49 -4.83 -9.27 35.44
N PRO A 50 -5.12 -7.96 35.47
CA PRO A 50 -4.42 -7.02 36.32
C PRO A 50 -4.73 -7.31 37.81
N GLY A 51 -3.73 -7.21 38.68
CA GLY A 51 -3.91 -7.42 40.13
C GLY A 51 -4.53 -6.22 40.88
N HIS A 52 -4.91 -5.17 40.15
CA HIS A 52 -5.53 -3.95 40.67
C HIS A 52 -6.48 -3.39 39.60
N LYS A 53 -7.35 -2.46 40.00
CA LYS A 53 -8.30 -1.85 39.08
C LYS A 53 -7.59 -0.93 38.08
N ILE A 54 -7.95 -1.06 36.80
CA ILE A 54 -7.32 -0.29 35.71
C ILE A 54 -8.34 0.50 34.88
N THR A 55 -7.84 1.41 34.07
CA THR A 55 -8.59 2.08 33.00
C THR A 55 -8.47 1.32 31.67
N LEU A 56 -9.39 1.56 30.75
CA LEU A 56 -9.28 1.02 29.39
C LEU A 56 -7.99 1.48 28.67
N CYS A 57 -7.57 2.72 28.93
CA CYS A 57 -6.36 3.28 28.36
C CYS A 57 -5.11 2.51 28.80
N GLN A 58 -5.00 2.20 30.11
CA GLN A 58 -3.90 1.38 30.63
C GLN A 58 -3.88 -0.03 30.03
N MET A 59 -5.05 -0.65 29.84
CA MET A 59 -5.16 -1.95 29.19
C MET A 59 -4.54 -1.91 27.79
N ILE A 60 -4.92 -0.91 26.98
CA ILE A 60 -4.36 -0.72 25.63
C ILE A 60 -2.83 -0.56 25.69
N THR A 61 -2.30 0.19 26.65
CA THR A 61 -0.84 0.39 26.85
C THR A 61 -0.10 -0.90 27.16
N LEU A 62 -0.65 -1.72 28.07
CA LEU A 62 -0.08 -3.03 28.42
C LEU A 62 0.05 -3.92 27.18
N VAL A 63 -0.89 -3.81 26.26
CA VAL A 63 -0.81 -4.53 24.99
C VAL A 63 0.23 -3.91 24.05
N ARG A 64 0.05 -2.63 23.71
CA ARG A 64 0.83 -1.98 22.63
C ARG A 64 2.32 -1.80 22.93
N ASN A 65 2.69 -1.67 24.22
CA ASN A 65 4.06 -1.35 24.63
C ASN A 65 4.74 -2.46 25.47
N PHE A 66 3.97 -3.35 26.09
CA PHE A 66 4.52 -4.38 26.98
C PHE A 66 4.27 -5.80 26.49
N ASP A 67 3.64 -5.98 25.33
CA ASP A 67 3.37 -7.30 24.73
C ASP A 67 2.48 -8.21 25.58
N TRP A 68 1.53 -7.63 26.31
CA TRP A 68 0.60 -8.41 27.11
C TRP A 68 -0.66 -8.80 26.36
N THR A 69 -1.06 -10.05 26.49
CA THR A 69 -2.46 -10.45 26.29
C THR A 69 -3.20 -10.17 27.58
N VAL A 70 -4.14 -9.22 27.56
CA VAL A 70 -4.87 -8.75 28.73
C VAL A 70 -6.35 -8.92 28.51
N GLY A 71 -7.06 -9.30 29.56
CA GLY A 71 -8.51 -9.42 29.53
C GLY A 71 -9.10 -8.94 30.83
N ILE A 72 -10.20 -8.22 30.72
CA ILE A 72 -10.88 -7.60 31.86
C ILE A 72 -12.40 -7.75 31.74
N ASP A 73 -13.04 -7.89 32.88
CA ASP A 73 -14.50 -7.80 33.04
C ASP A 73 -14.87 -6.55 33.85
N LEU A 74 -16.15 -6.42 34.23
CA LEU A 74 -16.66 -5.25 34.94
C LEU A 74 -15.92 -4.96 36.27
N ASP A 75 -15.47 -5.99 36.98
CA ASP A 75 -14.90 -5.85 38.32
C ASP A 75 -13.47 -5.29 38.32
N ASP A 76 -12.77 -5.44 37.19
CA ASP A 76 -11.40 -4.94 36.98
C ASP A 76 -11.33 -3.44 36.70
N PHE A 77 -12.45 -2.78 36.37
CA PHE A 77 -12.45 -1.36 36.05
C PHE A 77 -12.40 -0.47 37.30
N MET A 78 -11.59 0.60 37.20
CA MET A 78 -11.45 1.61 38.27
C MET A 78 -12.76 2.34 38.60
N ASN A 79 -13.57 2.65 37.58
CA ASN A 79 -14.82 3.37 37.71
C ASN A 79 -15.80 2.91 36.61
N PRO A 80 -17.12 3.14 36.76
CA PRO A 80 -18.13 2.66 35.82
C PRO A 80 -18.17 3.43 34.48
N THR A 81 -17.42 4.52 34.32
CA THR A 81 -17.48 5.34 33.10
C THR A 81 -16.92 4.60 31.88
N CYS A 82 -15.70 4.05 31.97
CA CYS A 82 -15.10 3.25 30.89
C CYS A 82 -15.94 2.02 30.50
N PRO A 83 -16.36 1.14 31.44
CA PRO A 83 -17.17 -0.03 31.09
C PRO A 83 -18.55 0.36 30.55
N SER A 84 -19.10 1.54 30.89
CA SER A 84 -20.34 2.01 30.27
C SER A 84 -20.21 2.35 28.79
N ILE A 85 -19.02 2.78 28.33
CA ILE A 85 -18.74 3.01 26.91
C ILE A 85 -18.76 1.69 26.14
N LEU A 86 -18.21 0.64 26.75
CA LEU A 86 -18.15 -0.71 26.19
C LEU A 86 -19.44 -1.53 26.38
N GLY A 87 -20.50 -0.95 26.96
CA GLY A 87 -21.77 -1.63 27.17
C GLY A 87 -21.76 -2.71 28.27
N LEU A 88 -20.73 -2.74 29.12
CA LEU A 88 -20.61 -3.69 30.23
C LEU A 88 -21.45 -3.29 31.45
N THR A 89 -21.79 -2.01 31.56
CA THR A 89 -22.66 -1.49 32.63
C THR A 89 -23.43 -0.25 32.17
N LYS A 90 -24.46 0.13 32.92
CA LYS A 90 -25.24 1.35 32.66
C LYS A 90 -24.39 2.60 32.85
N VAL A 91 -24.73 3.66 32.14
CA VAL A 91 -24.13 4.98 32.34
C VAL A 91 -24.46 5.47 33.75
N PRO A 92 -23.47 5.91 34.55
CA PRO A 92 -23.72 6.43 35.89
C PRO A 92 -24.68 7.62 35.88
N GLU A 93 -25.53 7.74 36.90
CA GLU A 93 -26.51 8.84 36.99
C GLU A 93 -25.83 10.22 37.01
N ALA A 94 -24.70 10.35 37.71
CA ALA A 94 -23.89 11.57 37.75
C ALA A 94 -23.32 12.00 36.39
N ASN A 95 -23.26 11.08 35.41
CA ASN A 95 -22.92 11.41 34.03
C ASN A 95 -24.17 11.91 33.28
N LEU A 96 -25.29 11.20 33.43
CA LEU A 96 -26.56 11.49 32.76
C LEU A 96 -27.19 12.82 33.20
N ASP A 97 -27.08 13.19 34.47
CA ASP A 97 -27.59 14.47 34.99
C ASP A 97 -26.67 15.67 34.68
N GLY A 98 -25.50 15.40 34.10
CA GLY A 98 -24.47 16.37 33.73
C GLY A 98 -23.54 16.78 34.88
N THR A 99 -23.67 16.21 36.08
CA THR A 99 -22.84 16.57 37.24
C THR A 99 -21.36 16.36 36.95
N PHE A 100 -20.97 15.15 36.52
CA PHE A 100 -19.59 14.76 36.28
C PHE A 100 -18.88 15.67 35.26
N ARG A 101 -19.46 15.82 34.06
CA ARG A 101 -18.83 16.63 33.00
C ARG A 101 -18.83 18.12 33.33
N SER A 102 -19.80 18.62 34.11
CA SER A 102 -19.83 20.04 34.52
C SER A 102 -18.75 20.42 35.53
N ILE A 103 -18.24 19.44 36.29
CA ILE A 103 -17.15 19.65 37.25
C ILE A 103 -15.81 19.78 36.50
N VAL A 104 -15.64 19.04 35.41
CA VAL A 104 -14.31 18.82 34.82
C VAL A 104 -14.15 19.49 33.45
N TRP A 105 -15.16 19.45 32.59
CA TRP A 105 -14.99 19.69 31.15
C TRP A 105 -15.78 20.87 30.59
N VAL A 106 -16.97 21.14 31.13
CA VAL A 106 -17.86 22.16 30.58
C VAL A 106 -18.48 23.00 31.70
N LYS A 107 -18.79 24.26 31.40
CA LYS A 107 -19.21 25.24 32.43
C LYS A 107 -20.55 24.90 33.08
N THR A 108 -21.48 24.29 32.35
CA THR A 108 -22.86 24.10 32.82
C THR A 108 -23.29 22.64 32.76
N ARG A 109 -24.19 22.23 33.67
CA ARG A 109 -24.83 20.90 33.61
C ARG A 109 -25.64 20.68 32.32
N LYS A 110 -26.15 21.75 31.71
CA LYS A 110 -26.83 21.68 30.42
C LYS A 110 -25.88 21.23 29.32
N ASP A 111 -24.71 21.88 29.23
CA ASP A 111 -23.68 21.51 28.25
C ASP A 111 -23.11 20.12 28.56
N ALA A 112 -23.02 19.76 29.84
CA ALA A 112 -22.57 18.44 30.28
C ALA A 112 -23.49 17.31 29.84
N ARG A 113 -24.81 17.52 29.83
CA ARG A 113 -25.77 16.53 29.30
C ARG A 113 -25.62 16.39 27.80
N LYS A 114 -25.54 17.50 27.06
CA LYS A 114 -25.27 17.49 25.61
C LYS A 114 -23.96 16.78 25.28
N TYR A 115 -22.93 16.99 26.11
CA TYR A 115 -21.66 16.30 26.02
C TYR A 115 -21.86 14.79 26.14
N GLU A 116 -22.49 14.33 27.22
CA GLU A 116 -22.64 12.91 27.53
C GLU A 116 -23.55 12.17 26.53
N GLU A 117 -24.57 12.85 26.01
CA GLU A 117 -25.46 12.39 24.92
C GLU A 117 -24.72 12.19 23.59
N SER A 118 -23.65 12.95 23.35
CA SER A 118 -22.88 12.88 22.10
C SER A 118 -21.94 11.67 22.00
N ILE A 119 -21.73 10.93 23.11
CA ILE A 119 -20.83 9.78 23.22
C ILE A 119 -21.56 8.49 22.81
N PRO A 120 -21.19 7.84 21.69
CA PRO A 120 -21.69 6.51 21.35
C PRO A 120 -21.30 5.48 22.41
N ARG A 121 -22.16 4.49 22.64
CA ARG A 121 -21.89 3.37 23.56
C ARG A 121 -22.31 2.06 22.92
N LEU A 122 -21.62 0.97 23.25
CA LEU A 122 -22.07 -0.35 22.81
C LEU A 122 -23.37 -0.74 23.54
N PRO A 123 -24.24 -1.56 22.90
CA PRO A 123 -25.47 -2.02 23.53
C PRO A 123 -25.21 -2.82 24.81
N LEU A 124 -26.08 -2.62 25.81
CA LEU A 124 -26.06 -3.37 27.05
C LEU A 124 -26.48 -4.82 26.84
N GLY A 125 -26.00 -5.71 27.71
CA GLY A 125 -26.48 -7.10 27.83
C GLY A 125 -25.99 -8.05 26.73
N LYS A 126 -25.06 -7.59 25.88
CA LYS A 126 -24.44 -8.43 24.85
C LYS A 126 -23.08 -9.01 25.27
N TYR A 127 -22.30 -8.23 26.02
CA TYR A 127 -20.93 -8.58 26.35
C TYR A 127 -20.69 -8.50 27.86
N GLU A 128 -19.84 -9.39 28.36
CA GLU A 128 -19.45 -9.46 29.78
C GLU A 128 -17.98 -9.12 30.00
N ALA A 129 -17.14 -9.23 28.97
CA ALA A 129 -15.71 -9.00 29.06
C ALA A 129 -15.10 -8.45 27.76
N VAL A 130 -13.88 -7.96 27.86
CA VAL A 130 -13.06 -7.52 26.73
C VAL A 130 -11.67 -8.15 26.82
N ALA A 131 -11.14 -8.58 25.67
CA ALA A 131 -9.79 -9.11 25.54
C ALA A 131 -9.01 -8.29 24.51
N MET A 132 -7.73 -8.06 24.81
CA MET A 132 -6.79 -7.41 23.91
C MET A 132 -5.45 -8.13 23.90
N ALA A 133 -4.77 -8.11 22.76
CA ALA A 133 -3.46 -8.72 22.61
C ALA A 133 -2.67 -8.13 21.43
N PRO A 134 -1.34 -8.27 21.40
CA PRO A 134 -0.55 -7.83 20.25
C PRO A 134 -0.92 -8.71 19.05
N LEU A 135 -1.41 -8.08 17.97
CA LEU A 135 -1.95 -8.81 16.83
C LEU A 135 -0.88 -9.71 16.16
N ALA A 136 0.39 -9.31 16.25
CA ALA A 136 1.54 -10.07 15.74
C ALA A 136 1.64 -11.50 16.30
N TYR A 137 1.12 -11.76 17.50
CA TYR A 137 1.25 -13.06 18.18
C TYR A 137 0.05 -14.00 17.98
N LYS A 138 -0.79 -13.74 16.97
CA LYS A 138 -1.93 -14.60 16.59
C LYS A 138 -2.84 -14.97 17.78
N PRO A 139 -3.30 -13.99 18.60
CA PRO A 139 -3.89 -14.27 19.90
C PRO A 139 -5.28 -14.93 19.80
N PHE A 140 -6.14 -14.35 18.96
CA PHE A 140 -7.51 -14.76 18.64
C PHE A 140 -7.92 -14.00 17.37
N GLU A 141 -9.07 -14.34 16.78
CA GLU A 141 -9.65 -13.52 15.71
C GLU A 141 -10.28 -12.26 16.32
N PRO A 142 -9.75 -11.05 16.04
CA PRO A 142 -10.26 -9.81 16.63
C PRO A 142 -11.55 -9.33 15.93
N ASP A 143 -12.33 -8.52 16.65
CA ASP A 143 -13.45 -7.78 16.04
C ASP A 143 -12.90 -6.57 15.26
N ILE A 144 -11.97 -5.85 15.91
CA ILE A 144 -11.31 -4.66 15.37
C ILE A 144 -9.83 -4.66 15.75
N VAL A 145 -9.03 -3.86 15.04
CA VAL A 145 -7.62 -3.63 15.30
C VAL A 145 -7.41 -2.16 15.60
N LEU A 146 -6.77 -1.85 16.73
CA LEU A 146 -6.39 -0.48 17.08
C LEU A 146 -4.95 -0.23 16.63
N ILE A 147 -4.76 0.84 15.87
CA ILE A 147 -3.46 1.28 15.38
C ILE A 147 -3.20 2.67 15.95
N TYR A 148 -2.09 2.81 16.66
CA TYR A 148 -1.56 4.09 17.12
C TYR A 148 -0.41 4.52 16.22
N ALA A 149 -0.51 5.72 15.67
CA ALA A 149 0.46 6.25 14.71
C ALA A 149 0.39 7.78 14.64
N ASN A 150 1.43 8.42 14.09
CA ASN A 150 1.44 9.86 13.88
C ASN A 150 0.58 10.30 12.67
N PRO A 151 0.32 11.61 12.47
CA PRO A 151 -0.55 12.08 11.40
C PRO A 151 -0.10 11.66 9.98
N ALA A 152 1.22 11.61 9.73
CA ALA A 152 1.76 11.19 8.43
C ALA A 152 1.48 9.70 8.16
N GLN A 153 1.64 8.86 9.17
CA GLN A 153 1.31 7.44 9.11
C GLN A 153 -0.21 7.22 8.96
N MET A 154 -1.04 8.00 9.65
CA MET A 154 -2.50 7.93 9.52
C MET A 154 -2.98 8.35 8.14
N MET A 155 -2.39 9.39 7.55
CA MET A 155 -2.68 9.80 6.18
C MET A 155 -2.44 8.64 5.21
N LEU A 156 -1.33 7.91 5.36
CA LEU A 156 -1.04 6.75 4.52
C LEU A 156 -2.05 5.63 4.73
N LEU A 157 -2.42 5.33 5.98
CA LEU A 157 -3.42 4.31 6.29
C LEU A 157 -4.81 4.66 5.72
N ILE A 158 -5.23 5.93 5.81
CA ILE A 158 -6.47 6.43 5.20
C ILE A 158 -6.44 6.21 3.69
N ASN A 159 -5.40 6.71 3.00
CA ASN A 159 -5.28 6.54 1.55
C ASN A 159 -5.22 5.06 1.15
N SER A 160 -4.60 4.22 1.98
CA SER A 160 -4.52 2.77 1.75
C SER A 160 -5.90 2.12 1.80
N LEU A 161 -6.71 2.47 2.80
CA LEU A 161 -8.08 1.98 2.94
C LEU A 161 -9.02 2.51 1.85
N GLN A 162 -8.74 3.71 1.31
CA GLN A 162 -9.50 4.37 0.23
C GLN A 162 -9.03 3.97 -1.18
N PHE A 163 -7.93 3.22 -1.29
CA PHE A 163 -7.33 2.88 -2.58
C PHE A 163 -8.28 2.04 -3.46
N GLU A 164 -8.88 1.03 -2.85
CA GLU A 164 -9.98 0.22 -3.40
C GLU A 164 -11.31 0.76 -2.83
N ASP A 165 -12.36 0.89 -3.64
CA ASP A 165 -13.69 1.40 -3.22
C ASP A 165 -13.64 2.74 -2.48
N TYR A 166 -13.21 3.80 -3.17
CA TYR A 166 -13.03 5.12 -2.58
C TYR A 166 -14.31 5.63 -1.88
N GLU A 167 -14.16 6.01 -0.61
CA GLU A 167 -15.20 6.69 0.18
C GLU A 167 -14.54 7.76 1.05
N VAL A 168 -15.17 8.93 1.17
CA VAL A 168 -14.73 9.96 2.11
C VAL A 168 -14.93 9.46 3.54
N MET A 169 -13.85 9.41 4.32
CA MET A 169 -13.92 9.06 5.75
C MET A 169 -14.27 10.29 6.57
N GLN A 170 -15.27 10.15 7.46
CA GLN A 170 -15.66 11.17 8.42
C GLN A 170 -15.27 10.72 9.82
N PHE A 171 -14.57 11.60 10.53
CA PHE A 171 -14.06 11.32 11.87
C PHE A 171 -14.72 12.23 12.89
N PHE A 172 -14.85 11.72 14.12
CA PHE A 172 -15.54 12.39 15.20
C PHE A 172 -14.59 12.67 16.36
N CYS A 173 -14.83 13.77 17.06
CA CYS A 173 -14.10 14.14 18.25
C CYS A 173 -15.06 14.76 19.25
N VAL A 174 -15.37 14.02 20.30
CA VAL A 174 -16.09 14.53 21.48
C VAL A 174 -15.14 15.36 22.38
N GLY A 175 -13.82 15.19 22.21
CA GLY A 175 -12.76 15.90 22.95
C GLY A 175 -12.29 15.13 24.20
N GLU A 176 -13.13 14.25 24.73
CA GLU A 176 -12.79 13.21 25.72
C GLU A 176 -13.54 11.93 25.30
N SER A 177 -13.19 10.77 25.85
CA SER A 177 -13.79 9.48 25.54
C SER A 177 -13.43 9.05 24.11
N SER A 178 -12.18 9.28 23.74
CA SER A 178 -11.60 8.86 22.44
C SER A 178 -11.77 7.36 22.16
N CYS A 179 -11.83 6.51 23.19
CA CYS A 179 -12.23 5.11 23.04
C CYS A 179 -13.64 4.95 22.43
N SER A 180 -14.60 5.82 22.74
CA SER A 180 -15.90 5.83 22.08
C SER A 180 -15.78 6.23 20.60
N ASP A 181 -15.06 7.30 20.31
CA ASP A 181 -14.90 7.80 18.94
C ASP A 181 -14.13 6.82 18.04
N ALA A 182 -13.14 6.09 18.55
CA ALA A 182 -12.45 5.05 17.80
C ALA A 182 -13.19 3.70 17.86
N ILE A 183 -13.21 3.05 19.03
CA ILE A 183 -13.68 1.66 19.20
C ILE A 183 -15.17 1.56 18.92
N VAL A 184 -16.00 2.33 19.64
CA VAL A 184 -17.46 2.13 19.58
C VAL A 184 -18.01 2.50 18.21
N ARG A 185 -17.57 3.62 17.61
CA ARG A 185 -18.01 3.99 16.26
C ARG A 185 -17.60 2.95 15.22
N CYS A 186 -16.37 2.44 15.29
CA CYS A 186 -15.91 1.38 14.40
C CYS A 186 -16.78 0.12 14.55
N TYR A 187 -17.06 -0.28 15.80
CA TYR A 187 -17.89 -1.44 16.09
C TYR A 187 -19.32 -1.32 15.58
N LEU A 188 -19.95 -0.15 15.77
CA LEU A 188 -21.36 0.08 15.40
C LEU A 188 -21.54 0.27 13.89
N THR A 189 -20.56 0.88 13.21
CA THR A 189 -20.67 1.21 11.78
C THR A 189 -20.04 0.15 10.87
N GLY A 190 -19.15 -0.69 11.40
CA GLY A 190 -18.32 -1.58 10.59
C GLY A 190 -17.34 -0.84 9.66
N LYS A 191 -17.05 0.44 9.95
CA LYS A 191 -16.13 1.28 9.18
C LYS A 191 -14.94 1.74 10.03
N PRO A 192 -13.78 2.04 9.42
CA PRO A 192 -12.64 2.59 10.15
C PRO A 192 -13.01 3.91 10.84
N SER A 193 -12.52 4.12 12.06
CA SER A 193 -12.75 5.35 12.82
C SER A 193 -11.45 5.86 13.45
N LEU A 194 -11.03 7.05 13.05
CA LEU A 194 -9.85 7.76 13.56
C LEU A 194 -10.30 8.82 14.57
N THR A 195 -9.50 9.04 15.60
CA THR A 195 -9.70 10.16 16.52
C THR A 195 -8.37 10.65 17.11
N ILE A 196 -8.44 11.75 17.86
CA ILE A 196 -7.33 12.31 18.63
C ILE A 196 -7.41 11.71 20.05
N PRO A 197 -6.35 11.03 20.54
CA PRO A 197 -6.28 10.54 21.91
C PRO A 197 -6.57 11.63 22.93
N CYS A 198 -7.53 11.36 23.82
CA CYS A 198 -7.97 12.31 24.83
C CYS A 198 -6.97 12.42 26.01
N TYR A 199 -7.27 13.33 26.94
CA TYR A 199 -6.47 13.50 28.16
C TYR A 199 -6.26 12.20 28.95
N GLY A 200 -7.28 11.35 29.05
CA GLY A 200 -7.18 10.06 29.73
C GLY A 200 -6.20 9.10 29.04
N GLU A 201 -6.25 9.01 27.71
CA GLU A 201 -5.31 8.20 26.94
C GLU A 201 -3.86 8.69 27.08
N ARG A 202 -3.64 9.99 27.23
CA ARG A 202 -2.31 10.56 27.45
C ARG A 202 -1.83 10.31 28.88
N ARG A 203 -2.64 10.68 29.86
CA ARG A 203 -2.27 10.61 31.28
C ARG A 203 -2.13 9.19 31.80
N TYR A 204 -3.01 8.28 31.39
CA TYR A 204 -3.06 6.92 31.92
C TYR A 204 -2.64 5.88 30.89
N GLY A 205 -2.88 6.15 29.60
CA GLY A 205 -2.49 5.26 28.50
C GLY A 205 -1.12 5.59 27.86
N HIS A 206 -0.47 6.67 28.28
CA HIS A 206 0.81 7.14 27.75
C HIS A 206 0.82 7.33 26.23
N ALA A 207 -0.32 7.69 25.62
CA ALA A 207 -0.35 8.16 24.24
C ALA A 207 0.54 9.40 24.09
N GLN A 208 1.39 9.42 23.06
CA GLN A 208 2.35 10.51 22.82
C GLN A 208 1.69 11.72 22.16
N ASP A 209 2.33 12.89 22.18
CA ASP A 209 1.78 14.16 21.64
C ASP A 209 1.34 14.04 20.19
N GLU A 210 2.12 13.35 19.38
CA GLU A 210 1.82 13.07 17.98
C GLU A 210 0.92 11.85 17.75
N ASP A 211 0.63 11.03 18.77
CA ASP A 211 -0.18 9.84 18.58
C ASP A 211 -1.60 10.23 18.15
N MET A 212 -2.06 9.60 17.08
CA MET A 212 -3.46 9.43 16.72
C MET A 212 -3.83 7.97 16.90
N VAL A 213 -5.13 7.67 17.02
CA VAL A 213 -5.62 6.28 17.11
C VAL A 213 -6.72 6.02 16.08
N MET A 214 -6.56 4.96 15.31
CA MET A 214 -7.56 4.45 14.39
C MET A 214 -7.99 3.05 14.80
N ALA A 215 -9.30 2.83 14.92
CA ALA A 215 -9.88 1.50 14.96
C ALA A 215 -10.26 1.06 13.55
N VAL A 216 -9.78 -0.10 13.12
CA VAL A 216 -10.05 -0.68 11.80
C VAL A 216 -10.78 -2.01 11.99
N PRO A 217 -11.91 -2.27 11.29
CA PRO A 217 -12.53 -3.59 11.31
C PRO A 217 -11.54 -4.67 10.89
N ALA A 218 -11.49 -5.80 11.60
CA ALA A 218 -10.49 -6.83 11.33
C ALA A 218 -10.49 -7.30 9.86
N GLY A 219 -11.67 -7.40 9.26
CA GLY A 219 -11.81 -7.78 7.84
C GLY A 219 -11.24 -6.79 6.82
N MET A 220 -10.91 -5.56 7.21
CA MET A 220 -10.34 -4.55 6.33
C MET A 220 -8.81 -4.48 6.40
N MET A 221 -8.16 -5.25 7.29
CA MET A 221 -6.71 -5.18 7.47
C MET A 221 -5.92 -5.64 6.24
N GLU A 222 -6.39 -6.67 5.53
CA GLU A 222 -5.78 -7.09 4.26
C GLU A 222 -5.93 -6.02 3.16
N LYS A 223 -7.11 -5.39 3.08
CA LYS A 223 -7.38 -4.26 2.17
C LYS A 223 -6.42 -3.10 2.48
N ALA A 224 -6.28 -2.75 3.76
CA ALA A 224 -5.35 -1.72 4.21
C ALA A 224 -3.91 -2.04 3.79
N LEU A 225 -3.46 -3.28 3.96
CA LEU A 225 -2.12 -3.68 3.57
C LEU A 225 -1.90 -3.60 2.05
N ARG A 226 -2.81 -4.15 1.22
CA ARG A 226 -2.70 -4.07 -0.25
C ARG A 226 -2.66 -2.64 -0.76
N GLY A 227 -3.52 -1.78 -0.20
CA GLY A 227 -3.52 -0.35 -0.52
C GLY A 227 -2.19 0.31 -0.17
N MET A 228 -1.63 -0.01 1.00
CA MET A 228 -0.37 0.55 1.46
C MET A 228 0.82 0.11 0.61
N GLU A 229 0.86 -1.16 0.22
CA GLU A 229 1.90 -1.68 -0.67
C GLU A 229 1.80 -1.03 -2.05
N THR A 230 0.59 -0.79 -2.54
CA THR A 230 0.39 -0.09 -3.81
C THR A 230 0.87 1.36 -3.71
N LEU A 231 0.48 2.10 -2.67
CA LEU A 231 0.94 3.47 -2.45
C LEU A 231 2.47 3.55 -2.34
N TYR A 232 3.08 2.60 -1.62
CA TYR A 232 4.53 2.51 -1.47
C TYR A 232 5.23 2.40 -2.84
N ARG A 233 4.72 1.55 -3.75
CA ARG A 233 5.25 1.42 -5.12
C ARG A 233 5.05 2.68 -5.94
N ARG A 234 3.96 3.43 -5.69
CA ARG A 234 3.71 4.74 -6.32
C ARG A 234 4.55 5.88 -5.74
N GLY A 235 5.48 5.58 -4.83
CA GLY A 235 6.35 6.56 -4.19
C GLY A 235 5.70 7.28 -2.99
N ILE A 236 4.44 6.97 -2.67
CA ILE A 236 3.72 7.51 -1.50
C ILE A 236 4.03 6.59 -0.31
N ARG A 237 5.10 6.90 0.42
CA ARG A 237 5.69 6.03 1.45
C ARG A 237 6.08 6.76 2.73
N TYR A 238 6.30 6.00 3.80
CA TYR A 238 6.85 6.49 5.07
C TYR A 238 8.31 6.01 5.27
N PRO A 239 9.19 6.84 5.88
CA PRO A 239 9.02 8.25 6.23
C PRO A 239 8.82 9.14 5.00
N ILE A 240 8.08 10.24 5.16
CA ILE A 240 7.86 11.21 4.09
C ILE A 240 9.16 12.02 3.92
N SER A 241 9.78 11.91 2.74
CA SER A 241 10.96 12.71 2.39
C SER A 241 10.53 14.13 2.01
N PHE A 242 11.18 15.14 2.59
CA PHE A 242 10.94 16.53 2.24
C PHE A 242 11.72 16.90 0.97
N ALA A 243 11.08 17.59 0.03
CA ALA A 243 11.75 18.08 -1.17
C ALA A 243 12.58 19.35 -0.92
N GLY A 244 12.37 20.04 0.22
CA GLY A 244 13.00 21.33 0.53
C GLY A 244 12.20 22.49 -0.06
N ALA A 245 11.97 23.53 0.75
CA ALA A 245 11.04 24.61 0.43
C ALA A 245 11.47 25.51 -0.75
N GLU A 246 12.75 25.50 -1.10
CA GLU A 246 13.34 26.34 -2.17
C GLU A 246 13.53 25.60 -3.50
N GLN A 247 13.26 24.29 -3.56
CA GLN A 247 13.44 23.53 -4.80
C GLN A 247 12.31 23.79 -5.80
N ASP A 248 12.66 23.90 -7.08
CA ASP A 248 11.69 23.77 -8.18
C ASP A 248 11.23 22.31 -8.26
N LEU A 249 9.96 22.08 -7.99
CA LEU A 249 9.37 20.74 -7.95
C LEU A 249 8.80 20.30 -9.30
N THR A 250 8.89 21.11 -10.35
CA THR A 250 8.33 20.80 -11.68
C THR A 250 8.84 19.46 -12.21
N ASP A 251 10.14 19.18 -12.04
CA ASP A 251 10.76 17.92 -12.46
C ASP A 251 10.68 16.80 -11.40
N ALA A 252 10.33 17.15 -10.15
CA ALA A 252 10.21 16.21 -9.04
C ALA A 252 8.78 15.69 -8.83
N PHE A 253 7.77 16.38 -9.38
CA PHE A 253 6.38 15.94 -9.32
C PHE A 253 6.16 14.73 -10.23
N PRO A 254 5.43 13.70 -9.77
CA PRO A 254 4.99 12.63 -10.65
C PRO A 254 4.25 13.24 -11.85
N LEU A 255 4.51 12.71 -13.05
CA LEU A 255 3.85 13.11 -14.31
C LEU A 255 2.32 13.14 -14.20
N SER A 256 1.72 12.38 -13.29
CA SER A 256 0.27 12.40 -13.01
C SER A 256 -0.26 13.74 -12.48
N TYR A 257 0.59 14.59 -11.88
CA TYR A 257 0.18 15.86 -11.26
C TYR A 257 0.45 17.10 -12.13
N GLY A 258 1.47 17.06 -12.99
CA GLY A 258 1.86 18.20 -13.86
C GLY A 258 1.96 17.87 -15.36
N GLY A 259 1.86 16.59 -15.72
CA GLY A 259 2.12 16.07 -17.07
C GLY A 259 0.87 15.67 -17.84
N LEU A 260 -0.34 16.07 -17.45
CA LEU A 260 -1.57 15.70 -18.19
C LEU A 260 -1.50 16.06 -19.68
N LYS A 261 -1.00 17.25 -20.03
CA LYS A 261 -0.74 17.63 -21.45
C LYS A 261 0.28 16.74 -22.14
N ARG A 262 1.29 16.27 -21.40
CA ARG A 262 2.32 15.36 -21.91
C ARG A 262 1.75 13.95 -22.11
N LEU A 263 0.86 13.52 -21.22
CA LEU A 263 0.10 12.28 -21.33
C LEU A 263 -0.88 12.33 -22.52
N GLU A 264 -1.58 13.45 -22.71
CA GLU A 264 -2.42 13.71 -23.89
C GLU A 264 -1.62 13.66 -25.18
N SER A 265 -0.43 14.28 -25.22
CA SER A 265 0.49 14.20 -26.38
C SER A 265 0.94 12.77 -26.68
N LEU A 266 1.25 12.00 -25.62
CA LEU A 266 1.71 10.62 -25.73
C LEU A 266 0.59 9.69 -26.22
N ARG A 267 -0.58 9.77 -25.60
CA ARG A 267 -1.75 8.96 -25.96
C ARG A 267 -2.39 9.41 -27.26
N GLY A 268 -2.22 10.67 -27.63
CA GLY A 268 -2.81 11.27 -28.82
C GLY A 268 -4.30 11.56 -28.67
N ASN A 269 -4.82 12.35 -29.61
CA ASN A 269 -6.25 12.50 -29.88
C ASN A 269 -6.68 11.67 -31.11
N ASP A 270 -5.76 10.86 -31.64
CA ASP A 270 -6.01 9.91 -32.72
C ASP A 270 -6.43 8.55 -32.12
N ASN A 271 -6.54 7.54 -32.98
CA ASN A 271 -6.99 6.21 -32.58
C ASN A 271 -5.83 5.26 -32.25
N ARG A 272 -4.63 5.79 -31.97
CA ARG A 272 -3.49 4.96 -31.58
C ARG A 272 -3.78 4.25 -30.27
N LEU A 273 -3.23 3.06 -30.09
CA LEU A 273 -3.31 2.30 -28.85
C LEU A 273 -1.91 1.94 -28.36
N LEU A 274 -1.45 2.66 -27.34
CA LEU A 274 -0.27 2.27 -26.56
C LEU A 274 -0.58 1.10 -25.61
N LEU A 275 0.01 -0.06 -25.90
CA LEU A 275 -0.03 -1.27 -25.07
C LEU A 275 1.27 -1.38 -24.25
N GLY A 276 1.17 -1.22 -22.93
CA GLY A 276 2.31 -1.43 -22.03
C GLY A 276 2.55 -2.91 -21.79
N VAL A 277 3.68 -3.45 -22.23
CA VAL A 277 4.03 -4.88 -22.09
C VAL A 277 5.03 -5.04 -20.95
N THR A 278 4.65 -5.82 -19.94
CA THR A 278 5.49 -6.07 -18.77
C THR A 278 5.41 -7.54 -18.32
N GLY A 279 6.14 -7.87 -17.27
CA GLY A 279 6.34 -9.24 -16.79
C GLY A 279 7.63 -9.35 -15.98
N GLY A 280 7.72 -10.36 -15.12
CA GLY A 280 8.92 -10.56 -14.29
C GLY A 280 10.13 -11.01 -15.11
N ILE A 281 11.31 -11.01 -14.48
CA ILE A 281 12.52 -11.58 -15.08
C ILE A 281 12.23 -13.04 -15.52
N ALA A 282 12.82 -13.42 -16.67
CA ALA A 282 12.65 -14.74 -17.27
C ALA A 282 11.21 -15.18 -17.61
N SER A 283 10.23 -14.24 -17.62
CA SER A 283 8.84 -14.57 -18.00
C SER A 283 8.62 -14.77 -19.50
N GLY A 284 9.60 -14.43 -20.34
CA GLY A 284 9.48 -14.52 -21.80
C GLY A 284 8.80 -13.32 -22.45
N LYS A 285 8.87 -12.13 -21.82
CA LYS A 285 8.39 -10.86 -22.38
C LYS A 285 8.82 -10.65 -23.84
N THR A 286 10.11 -10.81 -24.13
CA THR A 286 10.66 -10.64 -25.49
C THR A 286 10.04 -11.62 -26.48
N THR A 287 9.82 -12.88 -26.06
CA THR A 287 9.16 -13.89 -26.89
C THR A 287 7.74 -13.47 -27.27
N VAL A 288 6.94 -13.05 -26.29
CA VAL A 288 5.56 -12.59 -26.53
C VAL A 288 5.53 -11.30 -27.36
N ALA A 289 6.42 -10.36 -27.07
CA ALA A 289 6.53 -9.11 -27.82
C ALA A 289 6.87 -9.38 -29.30
N ASN A 290 7.82 -10.26 -29.59
CA ASN A 290 8.17 -10.60 -30.97
C ASN A 290 7.02 -11.34 -31.68
N MET A 291 6.35 -12.28 -31.00
CA MET A 291 5.17 -12.96 -31.56
C MET A 291 4.04 -11.98 -31.90
N LEU A 292 3.87 -10.93 -31.09
CA LEU A 292 2.87 -9.90 -31.36
C LEU A 292 3.34 -8.98 -32.49
N GLU A 293 4.62 -8.59 -32.55
CA GLU A 293 5.19 -7.80 -33.66
C GLU A 293 5.00 -8.46 -35.02
N GLU A 294 5.16 -9.79 -35.11
CA GLU A 294 4.89 -10.58 -36.32
C GLU A 294 3.46 -10.40 -36.86
N LEU A 295 2.50 -9.99 -36.02
CA LEU A 295 1.11 -9.72 -36.39
C LEU A 295 0.85 -8.27 -36.80
N GLY A 296 1.79 -7.35 -36.56
CA GLY A 296 1.71 -5.95 -37.02
C GLY A 296 2.17 -4.86 -36.03
N PRO A 297 1.93 -4.95 -34.71
CA PRO A 297 2.31 -3.93 -33.74
C PRO A 297 3.81 -3.66 -33.64
N PRO A 298 4.31 -2.45 -33.96
CA PRO A 298 5.72 -2.13 -33.77
C PRO A 298 6.12 -2.09 -32.29
N ILE A 299 7.36 -2.49 -32.01
CA ILE A 299 7.94 -2.48 -30.66
C ILE A 299 8.67 -1.19 -30.36
N ILE A 300 8.37 -0.60 -29.21
CA ILE A 300 9.25 0.34 -28.53
C ILE A 300 9.80 -0.33 -27.26
N ASP A 301 11.11 -0.56 -27.21
CA ASP A 301 11.77 -1.20 -26.07
C ASP A 301 12.49 -0.13 -25.21
N PHE A 302 12.07 0.00 -23.96
CA PHE A 302 12.67 0.95 -23.02
C PHE A 302 14.12 0.61 -22.66
N ASP A 303 14.50 -0.68 -22.64
CA ASP A 303 15.87 -1.06 -22.41
C ASP A 303 16.75 -0.60 -23.57
N LEU A 304 16.26 -0.68 -24.82
CA LEU A 304 16.96 -0.15 -26.00
C LEU A 304 17.06 1.37 -25.98
N ILE A 305 15.97 2.08 -25.64
CA ILE A 305 15.99 3.55 -25.49
C ILE A 305 17.02 3.96 -24.43
N ALA A 306 17.02 3.31 -23.26
CA ALA A 306 17.97 3.58 -22.20
C ALA A 306 19.44 3.34 -22.64
N ARG A 307 19.68 2.48 -23.64
CA ARG A 307 21.02 2.35 -24.25
C ARG A 307 21.35 3.51 -25.17
N LYS A 308 20.44 3.86 -26.07
CA LYS A 308 20.65 4.91 -27.10
C LYS A 308 20.91 6.28 -26.49
N VAL A 309 20.20 6.64 -25.43
CA VAL A 309 20.31 7.99 -24.84
C VAL A 309 21.65 8.25 -24.15
N VAL A 310 22.47 7.22 -23.92
CA VAL A 310 23.82 7.31 -23.33
C VAL A 310 24.92 6.86 -24.31
N GLU A 311 24.63 6.76 -25.60
CA GLU A 311 25.65 6.44 -26.61
C GLU A 311 26.68 7.58 -26.75
N PRO A 312 27.89 7.29 -27.25
CA PRO A 312 28.90 8.31 -27.53
C PRO A 312 28.34 9.50 -28.32
N GLY A 313 28.62 10.72 -27.84
CA GLY A 313 28.15 11.97 -28.46
C GLY A 313 26.80 12.49 -27.92
N THR A 314 26.09 11.72 -27.11
CA THR A 314 24.82 12.16 -26.51
C THR A 314 25.02 13.16 -25.35
N PRO A 315 24.07 14.08 -25.11
CA PRO A 315 24.12 14.98 -23.97
C PRO A 315 24.12 14.25 -22.61
N ALA A 316 23.35 13.15 -22.48
CA ALA A 316 23.30 12.39 -21.22
C ALA A 316 24.66 11.83 -20.84
N LEU A 317 25.38 11.25 -21.81
CA LEU A 317 26.70 10.69 -21.55
C LEU A 317 27.69 11.77 -21.08
N ARG A 318 27.63 12.98 -21.67
CA ARG A 318 28.48 14.10 -21.25
C ARG A 318 28.24 14.49 -19.79
N GLU A 319 26.99 14.65 -19.38
CA GLU A 319 26.62 14.98 -17.99
C GLU A 319 27.02 13.87 -17.01
N ILE A 320 26.84 12.61 -17.42
CA ILE A 320 27.28 11.45 -16.63
C ILE A 320 28.79 11.49 -16.43
N VAL A 321 29.57 11.76 -17.48
CA VAL A 321 31.04 11.82 -17.40
C VAL A 321 31.51 13.04 -16.59
N GLU A 322 30.84 14.18 -16.72
CA GLU A 322 31.14 15.38 -15.94
C GLU A 322 30.93 15.16 -14.44
N TYR A 323 29.86 14.46 -14.07
CA TYR A 323 29.53 14.20 -12.66
C TYR A 323 30.31 13.02 -12.06
N PHE A 324 30.42 11.90 -12.77
CA PHE A 324 31.05 10.67 -12.26
C PHE A 324 32.51 10.49 -12.65
N GLY A 325 33.05 11.34 -13.54
CA GLY A 325 34.41 11.26 -14.05
C GLY A 325 34.59 10.20 -15.15
N ARG A 326 35.76 10.24 -15.83
CA ARG A 326 36.07 9.35 -16.98
C ARG A 326 36.12 7.86 -16.66
N GLN A 327 36.17 7.48 -15.39
CA GLN A 327 36.12 6.08 -14.93
C GLN A 327 34.83 5.34 -15.30
N VAL A 328 33.78 6.06 -15.71
CA VAL A 328 32.52 5.48 -16.20
C VAL A 328 32.53 5.20 -17.70
N LEU A 329 33.66 5.41 -18.39
CA LEU A 329 33.83 5.11 -19.81
C LEU A 329 34.65 3.84 -20.02
N GLN A 330 34.36 3.16 -21.13
CA GLN A 330 35.22 2.16 -21.74
C GLN A 330 36.28 2.84 -22.61
N GLU A 331 37.26 2.07 -23.10
CA GLU A 331 38.34 2.59 -23.97
C GLU A 331 37.82 3.19 -25.29
N ASP A 332 36.70 2.68 -25.81
CA ASP A 332 36.04 3.16 -27.02
C ASP A 332 35.17 4.41 -26.79
N GLY A 333 35.11 4.91 -25.55
CA GLY A 333 34.29 6.06 -25.16
C GLY A 333 32.81 5.72 -24.89
N ALA A 334 32.42 4.45 -24.94
CA ALA A 334 31.08 4.01 -24.54
C ALA A 334 30.93 3.96 -23.01
N LEU A 335 29.70 4.00 -22.51
CA LEU A 335 29.43 3.93 -21.08
C LEU A 335 29.76 2.54 -20.50
N ASN A 336 30.63 2.50 -19.51
CA ASN A 336 30.87 1.33 -18.68
C ASN A 336 29.72 1.17 -17.66
N ARG A 337 28.66 0.47 -18.08
CA ARG A 337 27.46 0.24 -17.26
C ARG A 337 27.75 -0.46 -15.94
N LYS A 338 28.72 -1.37 -15.91
CA LYS A 338 29.09 -2.07 -14.68
C LYS A 338 29.69 -1.10 -13.67
N ALA A 339 30.64 -0.27 -14.12
CA ALA A 339 31.23 0.77 -13.27
C ALA A 339 30.17 1.75 -12.74
N VAL A 340 29.25 2.21 -13.58
CA VAL A 340 28.15 3.08 -13.13
C VAL A 340 27.25 2.37 -12.13
N SER A 341 26.84 1.13 -12.42
CA SER A 341 26.01 0.31 -11.54
C SER A 341 26.65 0.15 -10.16
N ASP A 342 27.95 -0.16 -10.10
CA ASP A 342 28.69 -0.32 -8.84
C ASP A 342 28.72 0.97 -8.01
N ILE A 343 28.81 2.13 -8.68
CA ILE A 343 28.78 3.45 -8.03
C ILE A 343 27.39 3.76 -7.47
N VAL A 344 26.33 3.60 -8.29
CA VAL A 344 24.96 4.02 -7.90
C VAL A 344 24.25 3.00 -7.00
N PHE A 345 24.67 1.74 -7.02
CA PHE A 345 24.08 0.71 -6.15
C PHE A 345 24.33 1.00 -4.66
N ARG A 346 25.46 1.64 -4.35
CA ARG A 346 25.88 1.93 -2.97
C ARG A 346 25.45 3.31 -2.47
N ASP A 347 24.92 4.17 -3.34
CA ASP A 347 24.69 5.58 -3.05
C ASP A 347 23.40 6.08 -3.70
N PHE A 348 22.40 6.33 -2.86
CA PHE A 348 21.07 6.77 -3.28
C PHE A 348 21.08 8.13 -3.99
N GLU A 349 21.89 9.07 -3.51
CA GLU A 349 21.96 10.42 -4.10
C GLU A 349 22.61 10.37 -5.49
N LYS A 350 23.66 9.55 -5.65
CA LYS A 350 24.26 9.30 -6.96
C LYS A 350 23.30 8.63 -7.93
N ARG A 351 22.49 7.67 -7.45
CA ARG A 351 21.45 7.04 -8.27
C ARG A 351 20.44 8.06 -8.76
N LYS A 352 19.91 8.89 -7.86
CA LYS A 352 18.98 9.98 -8.20
C LYS A 352 19.60 10.95 -9.21
N LYS A 353 20.90 11.24 -9.10
CA LYS A 353 21.60 12.10 -10.04
C LYS A 353 21.72 11.47 -11.44
N LEU A 354 22.08 10.19 -11.52
CA LEU A 354 22.07 9.45 -12.80
C LEU A 354 20.67 9.42 -13.44
N GLU A 355 19.64 9.14 -12.65
CA GLU A 355 18.25 9.16 -13.09
C GLU A 355 17.87 10.56 -13.64
N SER A 356 18.30 11.64 -12.98
CA SER A 356 18.04 13.01 -13.45
C SER A 356 18.66 13.34 -14.82
N PHE A 357 19.78 12.71 -15.18
CA PHE A 357 20.40 12.89 -16.49
C PHE A 357 19.76 12.01 -17.56
N THR A 358 19.24 10.84 -17.20
CA THR A 358 18.78 9.84 -18.17
C THR A 358 17.28 9.91 -18.42
N HIS A 359 16.46 10.05 -17.38
CA HIS A 359 15.00 9.96 -17.48
C HIS A 359 14.39 10.98 -18.45
N PRO A 360 14.75 12.28 -18.42
CA PRO A 360 14.18 13.26 -19.36
C PRO A 360 14.39 12.84 -20.83
N ARG A 361 15.58 12.33 -21.15
CA ARG A 361 15.98 11.92 -22.50
C ARG A 361 15.34 10.62 -22.94
N ILE A 362 15.17 9.67 -22.01
CA ILE A 362 14.39 8.45 -22.25
C ILE A 362 12.96 8.82 -22.63
N HIS A 363 12.34 9.74 -21.88
CA HIS A 363 10.97 10.19 -22.16
C HIS A 363 10.86 10.94 -23.48
N GLU A 364 11.81 11.83 -23.80
CA GLU A 364 11.86 12.53 -25.09
C GLU A 364 11.98 11.57 -26.28
N GLU A 365 12.89 10.59 -26.20
CA GLU A 365 13.08 9.60 -27.26
C GLU A 365 11.87 8.68 -27.40
N PHE A 366 11.26 8.27 -26.27
CA PHE A 366 10.02 7.50 -26.28
C PHE A 366 8.90 8.25 -26.99
N GLU A 367 8.66 9.51 -26.61
CA GLU A 367 7.67 10.35 -27.26
C GLU A 367 7.95 10.57 -28.75
N ARG A 368 9.22 10.75 -29.12
CA ARG A 368 9.63 10.91 -30.52
C ARG A 368 9.25 9.67 -31.33
N GLN A 369 9.56 8.47 -30.84
CA GLN A 369 9.21 7.21 -31.50
C GLN A 369 7.70 7.02 -31.60
N VAL A 370 6.95 7.31 -30.53
CA VAL A 370 5.48 7.23 -30.57
C VAL A 370 4.91 8.18 -31.62
N ARG A 371 5.37 9.43 -31.68
CA ARG A 371 4.92 10.40 -32.68
C ARG A 371 5.28 9.98 -34.11
N GLU A 372 6.47 9.43 -34.32
CA GLU A 372 6.90 8.98 -35.64
C GLU A 372 6.07 7.80 -36.15
N ILE A 373 5.75 6.84 -35.28
CA ILE A 373 4.93 5.68 -35.61
C ILE A 373 3.47 6.10 -35.84
N ALA A 374 2.88 6.86 -34.91
CA ALA A 374 1.50 7.33 -35.02
C ALA A 374 1.29 8.29 -36.21
N GLY A 375 2.31 9.08 -36.57
CA GLY A 375 2.25 9.94 -37.75
C GLY A 375 2.18 9.19 -39.08
N LYS A 376 2.65 7.93 -39.13
CA LYS A 376 2.56 7.06 -40.31
C LYS A 376 1.22 6.32 -40.37
N ASN A 377 0.68 5.93 -39.22
CA ASN A 377 -0.62 5.27 -39.11
C ASN A 377 -1.33 5.75 -37.82
N PRO A 378 -2.39 6.58 -37.91
CA PRO A 378 -3.11 7.08 -36.75
C PRO A 378 -3.96 5.99 -36.06
N ASP A 379 -4.19 4.85 -36.72
CA ASP A 379 -4.86 3.65 -36.19
C ASP A 379 -3.82 2.56 -35.86
N VAL A 380 -2.69 2.92 -35.25
CA VAL A 380 -1.64 1.94 -34.90
C VAL A 380 -1.74 1.47 -33.45
N VAL A 381 -1.57 0.17 -33.22
CA VAL A 381 -1.29 -0.38 -31.90
C VAL A 381 0.22 -0.43 -31.71
N ILE A 382 0.75 0.23 -30.68
CA ILE A 382 2.19 0.27 -30.38
C ILE A 382 2.43 -0.48 -29.09
N GLN A 383 3.30 -1.49 -29.14
CA GLN A 383 3.69 -2.21 -27.93
C GLN A 383 4.93 -1.56 -27.31
N VAL A 384 4.86 -1.30 -26.01
CA VAL A 384 5.93 -0.63 -25.27
C VAL A 384 6.40 -1.55 -24.17
N VAL A 385 7.58 -2.16 -24.37
CA VAL A 385 8.13 -3.18 -23.48
C VAL A 385 8.89 -2.51 -22.34
N ILE A 386 8.42 -2.69 -21.10
CA ILE A 386 9.03 -2.14 -19.89
C ILE A 386 9.04 -3.19 -18.77
N PRO A 387 10.20 -3.75 -18.38
CA PRO A 387 10.27 -4.78 -17.34
C PRO A 387 9.73 -4.32 -15.96
N LEU A 388 9.98 -3.06 -15.60
CA LEU A 388 9.62 -2.46 -14.32
C LEU A 388 8.40 -1.53 -14.41
N LEU A 389 7.53 -1.75 -15.40
CA LEU A 389 6.38 -0.87 -15.70
C LEU A 389 5.53 -0.60 -14.44
N ILE A 390 5.23 -1.66 -13.68
CA ILE A 390 4.37 -1.59 -12.50
C ILE A 390 5.10 -0.96 -11.31
N GLU A 391 6.35 -1.36 -11.11
CA GLU A 391 7.22 -0.91 -10.02
C GLU A 391 7.56 0.58 -10.11
N LEU A 392 7.71 1.09 -11.34
CA LEU A 392 7.95 2.51 -11.62
C LEU A 392 6.65 3.31 -11.74
N ASN A 393 5.50 2.68 -11.48
CA ASN A 393 4.17 3.28 -11.59
C ASN A 393 3.89 3.94 -12.96
N LEU A 394 4.33 3.33 -14.06
CA LEU A 394 4.19 3.89 -15.41
C LEU A 394 2.88 3.49 -16.12
N GLN A 395 1.98 2.75 -15.45
CA GLN A 395 0.74 2.22 -16.04
C GLN A 395 -0.14 3.31 -16.64
N TYR A 396 -0.20 4.46 -15.97
CA TYR A 396 -1.04 5.59 -16.40
C TYR A 396 -0.66 6.12 -17.80
N MET A 397 0.54 5.80 -18.31
CA MET A 397 0.99 6.20 -19.65
C MET A 397 0.30 5.41 -20.77
N PHE A 398 -0.18 4.19 -20.48
CA PHE A 398 -0.67 3.25 -21.49
C PHE A 398 -2.18 3.13 -21.50
N HIS A 399 -2.78 2.79 -22.64
CA HIS A 399 -4.22 2.56 -22.74
C HIS A 399 -4.61 1.20 -22.18
N LYS A 400 -3.73 0.22 -22.39
CA LYS A 400 -3.88 -1.16 -21.94
C LYS A 400 -2.56 -1.70 -21.45
N ILE A 401 -2.61 -2.58 -20.45
CA ILE A 401 -1.44 -3.26 -19.88
C ILE A 401 -1.52 -4.76 -20.17
N LEU A 402 -0.46 -5.30 -20.76
CA LEU A 402 -0.24 -6.73 -20.96
C LEU A 402 0.81 -7.22 -19.96
N VAL A 403 0.45 -8.23 -19.16
CA VAL A 403 1.40 -8.94 -18.29
C VAL A 403 1.70 -10.31 -18.88
N VAL A 404 2.98 -10.59 -19.12
CA VAL A 404 3.47 -11.94 -19.46
C VAL A 404 3.75 -12.69 -18.17
N TYR A 405 2.89 -13.66 -17.88
CA TYR A 405 2.85 -14.43 -16.66
C TYR A 405 3.59 -15.76 -16.79
N ILE A 406 4.32 -16.11 -15.74
CA ILE A 406 4.74 -17.47 -15.44
C ILE A 406 4.91 -17.58 -13.92
N PRO A 407 4.59 -18.71 -13.27
CA PRO A 407 4.75 -18.87 -11.83
C PRO A 407 6.19 -18.59 -11.37
N MET A 408 6.33 -18.02 -10.16
CA MET A 408 7.63 -17.61 -9.61
C MET A 408 8.66 -18.76 -9.59
N GLU A 409 8.23 -19.97 -9.26
CA GLU A 409 9.09 -21.16 -9.23
C GLU A 409 9.73 -21.44 -10.60
N GLU A 410 8.97 -21.29 -11.67
CA GLU A 410 9.44 -21.46 -13.04
C GLU A 410 10.30 -20.27 -13.50
N GLN A 411 10.02 -19.04 -13.04
CA GLN A 411 10.91 -17.90 -13.28
C GLN A 411 12.29 -18.13 -12.70
N VAL A 412 12.36 -18.67 -11.48
CA VAL A 412 13.62 -18.96 -10.79
C VAL A 412 14.43 -20.00 -11.57
N LYS A 413 13.80 -21.09 -12.00
CA LYS A 413 14.45 -22.14 -12.82
C LYS A 413 15.00 -21.56 -14.14
N ARG A 414 14.15 -20.85 -14.90
CA ARG A 414 14.55 -20.24 -16.18
C ARG A 414 15.68 -19.22 -16.01
N LEU A 415 15.65 -18.43 -14.94
CA LEU A 415 16.70 -17.46 -14.67
C LEU A 415 18.03 -18.14 -14.31
N ALA A 416 17.99 -19.15 -13.45
CA ALA A 416 19.15 -19.94 -13.07
C ALA A 416 19.81 -20.60 -14.30
N GLU A 417 19.02 -21.22 -15.17
CA GLU A 417 19.50 -21.84 -16.41
C GLU A 417 20.07 -20.82 -17.41
N ARG A 418 19.38 -19.70 -17.61
CA ARG A 418 19.80 -18.66 -18.57
C ARG A 418 21.09 -17.97 -18.16
N ASP A 419 21.23 -17.65 -16.88
CA ASP A 419 22.35 -16.83 -16.37
C ASP A 419 23.46 -17.67 -15.74
N GLY A 420 23.28 -19.00 -15.63
CA GLY A 420 24.27 -19.92 -15.05
C GLY A 420 24.48 -19.69 -13.55
N ILE A 421 23.43 -19.26 -12.83
CA ILE A 421 23.47 -18.94 -11.40
C ILE A 421 22.68 -19.97 -10.58
N THR A 422 22.86 -19.97 -9.26
CA THR A 422 22.11 -20.86 -8.37
C THR A 422 20.63 -20.48 -8.28
N VAL A 423 19.77 -21.45 -7.95
CA VAL A 423 18.33 -21.23 -7.69
C VAL A 423 18.12 -20.20 -6.57
N GLU A 424 18.98 -20.20 -5.54
CA GLU A 424 18.92 -19.24 -4.44
C GLU A 424 19.27 -17.81 -4.89
N GLU A 425 20.32 -17.66 -5.70
CA GLU A 425 20.69 -16.37 -6.29
C GLU A 425 19.58 -15.84 -7.20
N ALA A 426 19.03 -16.70 -8.07
CA ALA A 426 17.89 -16.35 -8.92
C ALA A 426 16.68 -15.91 -8.09
N ALA A 427 16.33 -16.64 -7.03
CA ALA A 427 15.24 -16.26 -6.12
C ALA A 427 15.49 -14.91 -5.43
N ASN A 428 16.73 -14.63 -5.04
CA ASN A 428 17.09 -13.34 -4.43
C ASN A 428 17.01 -12.17 -5.44
N ILE A 429 17.37 -12.40 -6.70
CA ILE A 429 17.19 -11.42 -7.77
C ILE A 429 15.69 -11.14 -7.96
N LEU A 430 14.84 -12.17 -8.03
CA LEU A 430 13.40 -12.00 -8.21
C LEU A 430 12.72 -11.25 -7.04
N LYS A 431 13.20 -11.38 -5.80
CA LYS A 431 12.67 -10.63 -4.65
C LYS A 431 12.81 -9.11 -4.79
N SER A 432 13.67 -8.63 -5.69
CA SER A 432 13.79 -7.19 -5.97
C SER A 432 12.67 -6.63 -6.86
N GLN A 433 11.90 -7.50 -7.53
CA GLN A 433 10.76 -7.14 -8.37
C GLN A 433 9.44 -7.35 -7.63
N LEU A 434 8.38 -6.72 -8.15
CA LEU A 434 7.04 -7.01 -7.66
C LEU A 434 6.68 -8.48 -7.99
N PRO A 435 6.15 -9.27 -7.02
CA PRO A 435 5.72 -10.64 -7.30
C PRO A 435 4.78 -10.70 -8.51
N ILE A 436 4.98 -11.71 -9.35
CA ILE A 436 4.26 -11.80 -10.64
C ILE A 436 2.75 -11.90 -10.46
N ASP A 437 2.28 -12.60 -9.42
CA ASP A 437 0.86 -12.71 -9.08
C ASP A 437 0.25 -11.36 -8.71
N GLU A 438 1.04 -10.47 -8.10
CA GLU A 438 0.58 -9.11 -7.79
C GLU A 438 0.57 -8.22 -9.04
N LYS A 439 1.49 -8.44 -10.00
CA LYS A 439 1.48 -7.71 -11.28
C LYS A 439 0.20 -7.95 -12.07
N VAL A 440 -0.37 -9.16 -11.99
CA VAL A 440 -1.63 -9.52 -12.67
C VAL A 440 -2.78 -8.59 -12.27
N GLY A 441 -2.82 -8.11 -11.02
CA GLY A 441 -3.85 -7.17 -10.56
C GLY A 441 -3.84 -5.80 -11.28
N TYR A 442 -2.79 -5.49 -12.03
CA TYR A 442 -2.69 -4.25 -12.82
C TYR A 442 -2.89 -4.48 -14.33
N ALA A 443 -3.13 -5.72 -14.75
CA ALA A 443 -3.19 -6.10 -16.16
C ALA A 443 -4.60 -5.93 -16.73
N ASP A 444 -4.71 -5.41 -17.96
CA ASP A 444 -5.91 -5.58 -18.79
C ASP A 444 -5.91 -6.95 -19.48
N PHE A 445 -4.72 -7.44 -19.82
CA PHE A 445 -4.51 -8.72 -20.50
C PHE A 445 -3.37 -9.50 -19.85
N VAL A 446 -3.53 -10.81 -19.76
CA VAL A 446 -2.50 -11.72 -19.26
C VAL A 446 -2.21 -12.77 -20.31
N ILE A 447 -0.93 -12.99 -20.63
CA ILE A 447 -0.48 -14.12 -21.44
C ILE A 447 0.30 -15.08 -20.54
N HIS A 448 -0.19 -16.32 -20.49
CA HIS A 448 0.40 -17.43 -19.78
C HIS A 448 1.49 -18.08 -20.64
N ASN A 449 2.74 -18.02 -20.19
CA ASN A 449 3.92 -18.50 -20.92
C ASN A 449 4.61 -19.70 -20.24
N GLU A 450 3.86 -20.44 -19.42
CA GLU A 450 4.27 -21.69 -18.76
C GLU A 450 4.15 -22.94 -19.66
N LYS A 451 3.34 -22.89 -20.73
CA LYS A 451 3.07 -24.04 -21.62
C LYS A 451 3.96 -24.03 -22.88
N SER A 452 3.47 -24.64 -23.96
CA SER A 452 4.19 -24.70 -25.24
C SER A 452 4.22 -23.32 -25.93
N PRO A 453 5.24 -23.04 -26.78
CA PRO A 453 5.26 -21.85 -27.62
C PRO A 453 4.01 -21.70 -28.51
N GLU A 454 3.41 -22.81 -28.94
CA GLU A 454 2.18 -22.84 -29.72
C GLU A 454 0.96 -22.35 -28.91
N ASP A 455 0.87 -22.73 -27.63
CA ASP A 455 -0.16 -22.24 -26.72
C ASP A 455 -0.01 -20.73 -26.48
N THR A 456 1.22 -20.25 -26.32
CA THR A 456 1.52 -18.82 -26.19
C THR A 456 1.12 -18.08 -27.48
N ARG A 457 1.50 -18.60 -28.66
CA ARG A 457 1.09 -18.01 -29.96
C ARG A 457 -0.42 -17.94 -30.14
N LYS A 458 -1.17 -18.95 -29.66
CA LYS A 458 -2.63 -18.90 -29.70
C LYS A 458 -3.17 -17.74 -28.87
N GLN A 459 -2.71 -17.58 -27.63
CA GLN A 459 -3.10 -16.46 -26.76
C GLN A 459 -2.71 -15.10 -27.35
N VAL A 460 -1.54 -14.99 -27.99
CA VAL A 460 -1.09 -13.77 -28.69
C VAL A 460 -2.04 -13.40 -29.84
N ARG A 461 -2.49 -14.38 -30.64
CA ARG A 461 -3.47 -14.14 -31.71
C ARG A 461 -4.83 -13.68 -31.17
N GLU A 462 -5.33 -14.33 -30.14
CA GLU A 462 -6.59 -13.92 -29.48
C GLU A 462 -6.49 -12.52 -28.86
N LEU A 463 -5.32 -12.18 -28.29
CA LEU A 463 -5.04 -10.82 -27.82
C LEU A 463 -5.07 -9.82 -28.98
N TRP A 464 -4.43 -10.15 -30.10
CA TRP A 464 -4.36 -9.27 -31.25
C TRP A 464 -5.74 -8.95 -31.82
N GLU A 465 -6.61 -9.95 -31.99
CA GLU A 465 -8.00 -9.77 -32.42
C GLU A 465 -8.74 -8.81 -31.48
N LYS A 466 -8.63 -9.00 -30.15
CA LYS A 466 -9.23 -8.10 -29.15
C LYS A 466 -8.70 -6.67 -29.23
N LEU A 467 -7.40 -6.49 -29.46
CA LEU A 467 -6.79 -5.15 -29.60
C LEU A 467 -7.31 -4.44 -30.85
N GLN A 468 -7.48 -5.17 -31.96
CA GLN A 468 -8.09 -4.65 -33.18
C GLN A 468 -9.56 -4.27 -32.96
N GLU A 469 -10.34 -5.07 -32.23
CA GLU A 469 -11.72 -4.74 -31.87
C GLU A 469 -11.82 -3.46 -31.01
N ILE A 470 -10.97 -3.34 -29.99
CA ILE A 470 -10.93 -2.15 -29.10
C ILE A 470 -10.59 -0.90 -29.90
N GLN A 471 -9.68 -1.01 -30.87
CA GLN A 471 -9.34 0.10 -31.76
C GLN A 471 -10.48 0.42 -32.73
N GLY A 472 -11.09 -0.59 -33.35
CA GLY A 472 -12.21 -0.40 -34.29
C GLY A 472 -13.47 0.18 -33.64
N GLY A 473 -13.70 -0.10 -32.35
CA GLY A 473 -14.82 0.45 -31.57
C GLY A 473 -14.70 1.94 -31.23
N LYS A 474 -13.51 2.54 -31.35
CA LYS A 474 -13.29 3.99 -31.12
C LYS A 474 -13.54 4.86 -32.36
N SER A 475 -13.61 4.27 -33.56
CA SER A 475 -13.88 4.99 -34.81
C SER A 475 -15.38 5.12 -35.14
N ARG A 476 -16.30 4.79 -34.21
CA ARG A 476 -17.76 4.87 -34.41
C ARG A 476 -18.42 5.91 -33.53
#